data_AF-A0A9N9KJ71-F1
#
_entry.id   AF-A0A9N9KJ71-F1
#
_cell.length_a   1.000
_cell.length_b   1.000
_cell.length_c   1.000
_cell.angle_alpha   90.00
_cell.angle_beta   90.00
_cell.angle_gamma   90.00
#
_symmetry.space_group_name_H-M   'P 1'
#
loop_
_entity.id
_entity.type
_entity.pdbx_description
1 polymer ?
#
loop_
_entity_poly.entity_id
_entity_poly.type
_entity_poly.pdbx_seq_one_letter_code
_entity_poly.pdbx_strand_id
1 'polypeptide(L)'
;FGGPIGKFCKAMIRDDKKVLMLQKQQPVKPTIYLYTSAGKLMGQLEWDKGRIIKMGWTDAEQLVVVMEDGYIRLYDIHGDFTQFSLGKEAKDHLIIDCQIWGTGLVALTGNFKLIALTNFEEPRPRLMADPGLNEPPHSWTLIPPQYTLSSHVEVLVAT
;
A
#
# COMPACT_ATOMS: atom_id res chain seq x y z
N PHE A 1 7.39 24.91 14.31
CA PHE A 1 6.73 23.60 14.39
C PHE A 1 6.33 23.19 12.98
N GLY A 2 7.23 22.55 12.25
CA GLY A 2 7.06 22.23 10.83
C GLY A 2 7.81 20.95 10.49
N GLY A 3 7.49 19.88 11.22
CA GLY A 3 7.97 18.54 10.88
C GLY A 3 7.11 17.94 9.77
N PRO A 4 7.62 16.91 9.08
CA PRO A 4 6.95 16.35 7.91
C PRO A 4 5.54 15.82 8.22
N ILE A 5 4.54 16.30 7.49
CA ILE A 5 3.10 16.08 7.56
C ILE A 5 2.75 14.59 7.46
N GLY A 6 3.49 13.81 6.65
CA GLY A 6 3.25 12.38 6.44
C GLY A 6 3.39 11.52 7.70
N LYS A 7 4.28 11.89 8.64
CA LYS A 7 4.40 11.21 9.95
C LYS A 7 3.23 11.47 10.90
N PHE A 8 2.36 12.41 10.52
CA PHE A 8 1.24 12.85 11.32
C PHE A 8 -0.12 12.64 10.63
N CYS A 9 -0.18 12.06 9.43
CA CYS A 9 -1.46 11.89 8.73
C CYS A 9 -1.95 10.44 8.72
N LYS A 10 -3.25 10.26 8.95
CA LYS A 10 -3.93 8.95 8.82
C LYS A 10 -4.85 9.00 7.61
N ALA A 11 -4.67 8.04 6.71
CA ALA A 11 -5.60 7.79 5.62
C ALA A 11 -6.57 6.68 6.04
N MET A 12 -7.86 6.89 5.79
CA MET A 12 -8.90 5.93 6.09
C MET A 12 -9.83 5.76 4.89
N ILE A 13 -10.18 4.53 4.60
CA ILE A 13 -11.25 4.18 3.67
C ILE A 13 -12.29 3.35 4.42
N ARG A 14 -13.57 3.48 4.05
CA ARG A 14 -14.61 2.60 4.58
C ARG A 14 -14.37 1.17 4.10
N ASP A 15 -14.52 0.23 5.01
CA ASP A 15 -14.42 -1.21 4.75
C ASP A 15 -15.76 -1.74 4.25
N ASP A 16 -15.84 -2.06 2.96
CA ASP A 16 -17.06 -2.56 2.32
C ASP A 16 -17.48 -3.96 2.82
N LYS A 17 -16.61 -4.68 3.56
CA LYS A 17 -16.96 -5.97 4.18
C LYS A 17 -17.86 -5.80 5.41
N LYS A 18 -17.98 -4.59 5.95
CA LYS A 18 -18.86 -4.27 7.08
C LYS A 18 -20.09 -3.50 6.59
N VAL A 19 -20.95 -4.18 5.84
CA VAL A 19 -22.28 -3.68 5.51
C VAL A 19 -23.11 -3.61 6.79
N LEU A 20 -23.07 -2.48 7.50
CA LEU A 20 -24.15 -2.11 8.41
C LEU A 20 -25.35 -1.71 7.56
N MET A 21 -26.45 -2.44 7.72
CA MET A 21 -27.75 -2.12 7.13
C MET A 21 -28.16 -0.70 7.52
N LEU A 22 -27.88 0.27 6.67
CA LEU A 22 -28.45 1.62 6.75
C LEU A 22 -29.32 1.83 5.51
N GLN A 23 -30.58 2.13 5.80
CA GLN A 23 -31.71 2.20 4.89
C GLN A 23 -31.41 3.04 3.63
N LYS A 24 -31.80 2.49 2.46
CA LYS A 24 -32.11 3.20 1.20
C LYS A 24 -31.41 4.55 0.99
N GLN A 25 -30.09 4.56 0.78
CA GLN A 25 -29.41 5.70 0.18
C GLN A 25 -28.40 5.22 -0.86
N GLN A 26 -28.23 6.04 -1.90
CA GLN A 26 -27.43 5.85 -3.12
C GLN A 26 -26.11 5.09 -2.90
N PRO A 27 -25.58 4.37 -3.92
CA PRO A 27 -24.27 3.74 -3.83
C PRO A 27 -23.25 4.79 -3.38
N VAL A 28 -22.77 4.65 -2.14
CA VAL A 28 -21.77 5.54 -1.57
C VAL A 28 -20.48 5.26 -2.32
N LYS A 29 -20.03 6.21 -3.13
CA LYS A 29 -18.74 6.10 -3.82
C LYS A 29 -17.65 5.85 -2.76
N PRO A 30 -16.81 4.82 -2.92
CA PRO A 30 -15.67 4.61 -2.02
C PRO A 30 -14.86 5.90 -2.01
N THR A 31 -14.51 6.39 -0.82
CA THR A 31 -13.80 7.67 -0.65
C THR A 31 -12.70 7.48 0.36
N ILE A 32 -11.48 7.85 -0.01
CA ILE A 32 -10.33 7.90 0.89
C ILE A 32 -10.35 9.25 1.59
N TYR A 33 -10.37 9.25 2.91
CA TYR A 33 -10.34 10.45 3.73
C TYR A 33 -8.94 10.64 4.31
N LEU A 34 -8.39 11.83 4.12
CA LEU A 34 -7.10 12.24 4.66
C LEU A 34 -7.32 13.09 5.92
N TYR A 35 -6.78 12.64 7.05
CA TYR A 35 -6.85 13.37 8.32
C TYR A 35 -5.46 13.74 8.82
N THR A 36 -5.35 14.95 9.39
CA THR A 36 -4.23 15.31 10.28
C THR A 36 -4.22 14.44 11.53
N SER A 37 -3.10 14.43 12.26
CA SER A 37 -2.94 13.75 13.55
C SER A 37 -3.87 14.30 14.63
N ALA A 38 -4.24 15.57 14.50
CA ALA A 38 -5.22 16.24 15.34
C ALA A 38 -6.68 15.85 14.99
N GLY A 39 -6.91 14.97 14.02
CA GLY A 39 -8.24 14.50 13.60
C GLY A 39 -8.97 15.47 12.67
N LYS A 40 -8.34 16.55 12.22
CA LYS A 40 -8.92 17.48 11.24
C LYS A 40 -8.86 16.86 9.84
N LEU A 41 -10.00 16.84 9.14
CA LEU A 41 -10.09 16.45 7.74
C LEU A 41 -9.28 17.42 6.87
N MET A 42 -8.32 16.88 6.13
CA MET A 42 -7.48 17.63 5.19
C MET A 42 -8.01 17.54 3.77
N GLY A 43 -8.49 16.37 3.36
CA GLY A 43 -8.86 16.12 1.99
C GLY A 43 -9.63 14.81 1.82
N GLN A 44 -10.21 14.66 0.64
CA GLN A 44 -10.96 13.49 0.24
C GLN A 44 -10.58 13.13 -1.20
N LEU A 45 -10.43 11.84 -1.46
CA LEU A 45 -10.16 11.31 -2.80
C LEU A 45 -11.30 10.35 -3.14
N GLU A 46 -12.05 10.63 -4.20
CA GLU A 46 -13.01 9.66 -4.74
C GLU A 46 -12.24 8.44 -5.26
N TRP A 47 -12.74 7.25 -4.92
CA TRP A 47 -12.10 5.98 -5.25
C TRP A 47 -13.04 5.06 -6.01
N ASP A 48 -12.70 4.76 -7.26
CA ASP A 48 -13.49 3.97 -8.19
C ASP A 48 -12.64 2.91 -8.93
N LYS A 49 -11.41 2.66 -8.46
CA LYS A 49 -10.39 1.91 -9.22
C LYS A 49 -10.22 0.45 -8.83
N GLY A 50 -11.02 -0.04 -7.88
CA GLY A 50 -10.99 -1.44 -7.44
C GLY A 50 -10.63 -1.59 -5.97
N ARG A 51 -10.21 -2.79 -5.59
CA ARG A 51 -9.94 -3.12 -4.18
C ARG A 51 -8.57 -2.61 -3.74
N ILE A 52 -8.56 -1.89 -2.61
CA ILE A 52 -7.32 -1.46 -1.94
C ILE A 52 -6.85 -2.58 -1.01
N ILE A 53 -5.59 -2.99 -1.16
CA ILE A 53 -4.93 -3.95 -0.26
C ILE A 53 -4.29 -3.22 0.92
N LYS A 54 -3.58 -2.14 0.63
CA LYS A 54 -2.83 -1.39 1.65
C LYS A 54 -2.76 0.09 1.28
N MET A 55 -2.72 0.92 2.31
CA MET A 55 -2.34 2.32 2.22
C MET A 55 -1.15 2.59 3.12
N GLY A 56 -0.30 3.52 2.72
CA GLY A 56 0.88 3.94 3.47
C GLY A 56 1.33 5.32 3.05
N TRP A 57 2.45 5.77 3.61
CA TRP A 57 3.02 7.08 3.29
C TRP A 57 4.47 6.93 2.89
N THR A 58 4.88 7.72 1.89
CA THR A 58 6.30 7.89 1.58
C THR A 58 6.95 8.87 2.55
N ASP A 59 8.29 8.89 2.59
CA ASP A 59 9.05 9.92 3.33
C ASP A 59 8.85 11.32 2.75
N ALA A 60 8.42 11.42 1.49
CA ALA A 60 8.04 12.64 0.80
C ALA A 60 6.55 13.00 0.97
N GLU A 61 5.86 12.40 1.94
CA GLU A 61 4.46 12.72 2.31
C GLU A 61 3.43 12.44 1.22
N GLN A 62 3.73 11.51 0.32
CA GLN A 62 2.77 11.06 -0.67
C GLN A 62 2.00 9.86 -0.12
N LEU A 63 0.68 9.85 -0.33
CA LEU A 63 -0.14 8.72 0.03
C LEU A 63 0.08 7.61 -1.01
N VAL A 64 0.58 6.47 -0.54
CA VAL A 64 0.70 5.24 -1.33
C VAL A 64 -0.60 4.46 -1.23
N VAL A 65 -1.19 4.11 -2.36
CA VAL A 65 -2.37 3.23 -2.44
C VAL A 65 -2.02 2.02 -3.30
N VAL A 66 -2.06 0.83 -2.70
CA VAL A 66 -1.75 -0.45 -3.36
C VAL A 66 -3.04 -1.17 -3.69
N MET A 67 -3.23 -1.48 -4.97
CA MET A 67 -4.42 -2.17 -5.48
C MET A 67 -4.19 -3.67 -5.60
N GLU A 68 -5.29 -4.42 -5.58
CA GLU A 68 -5.29 -5.88 -5.68
C GLU A 68 -4.72 -6.38 -7.02
N ASP A 69 -4.88 -5.63 -8.10
CA ASP A 69 -4.37 -5.97 -9.44
C ASP A 69 -2.88 -5.63 -9.64
N GLY A 70 -2.20 -5.16 -8.59
CA GLY A 70 -0.78 -4.82 -8.62
C GLY A 70 -0.46 -3.41 -9.12
N TYR A 71 -1.45 -2.56 -9.39
CA TYR A 71 -1.18 -1.14 -9.58
C TYR A 71 -0.97 -0.42 -8.24
N ILE A 72 -0.11 0.59 -8.28
CA ILE A 72 0.17 1.47 -7.15
C ILE A 72 -0.06 2.91 -7.60
N ARG A 73 -0.71 3.69 -6.75
CA ARG A 73 -0.87 5.14 -6.93
C ARG A 73 -0.18 5.90 -5.81
N LEU A 74 0.54 6.95 -6.18
CA LEU A 74 1.12 7.92 -5.26
C LEU A 74 0.35 9.21 -5.42
N TYR A 75 -0.39 9.59 -4.37
CA TYR A 75 -1.11 10.86 -4.35
C TYR A 75 -0.29 11.90 -3.61
N ASP A 76 -0.22 13.10 -4.18
CA ASP A 76 0.23 14.27 -3.43
C ASP A 76 -0.91 14.86 -2.57
N ILE A 77 -0.61 15.95 -1.85
CA ILE A 77 -1.57 16.64 -1.00
C ILE A 77 -2.67 17.39 -1.77
N HIS A 78 -2.45 17.64 -3.06
CA HIS A 78 -3.39 18.32 -3.96
C HIS A 78 -4.36 17.34 -4.62
N GLY A 79 -4.08 16.04 -4.53
CA GLY A 79 -4.87 14.95 -5.10
C GLY A 79 -4.41 14.52 -6.48
N ASP A 80 -3.33 15.11 -7.00
CA ASP A 80 -2.67 14.64 -8.20
C ASP A 80 -1.94 13.32 -7.91
N PHE A 81 -1.88 12.44 -8.91
CA PHE A 81 -1.26 11.13 -8.72
C PHE A 81 -0.40 10.66 -9.87
N THR A 82 0.63 9.88 -9.52
CA THR A 82 1.34 9.02 -10.46
C THR A 82 0.93 7.57 -10.25
N GLN A 83 0.99 6.77 -11.31
CA GLN A 83 0.61 5.36 -11.27
C GLN A 83 1.67 4.50 -11.96
N PHE A 84 1.99 3.36 -11.35
CA PHE A 84 2.84 2.33 -11.95
C PHE A 84 2.35 0.94 -11.51
N SER A 85 2.87 -0.10 -12.15
CA SER A 85 2.49 -1.50 -11.90
C SER A 85 3.66 -2.25 -11.27
N LEU A 86 3.35 -3.23 -10.40
CA LEU A 86 4.29 -4.22 -9.87
C LEU A 86 4.69 -5.30 -10.90
N GLY A 87 4.15 -5.23 -12.11
CA GLY A 87 4.47 -6.12 -13.21
C GLY A 87 3.48 -7.28 -13.36
N LYS A 88 3.81 -8.20 -14.27
CA LYS A 88 2.92 -9.29 -14.69
C LYS A 88 2.56 -10.23 -13.55
N GLU A 89 3.52 -10.57 -12.70
CA GLU A 89 3.31 -11.48 -11.56
C GLU A 89 2.17 -11.01 -10.64
N ALA A 90 2.18 -9.72 -10.29
CA ALA A 90 1.14 -9.11 -9.46
C ALA A 90 -0.22 -9.10 -10.17
N LYS A 91 -0.23 -8.87 -11.48
CA LYS A 91 -1.46 -8.83 -12.27
C LYS A 91 -2.12 -10.20 -12.41
N ASP A 92 -1.31 -11.24 -12.63
CA ASP A 92 -1.81 -12.59 -12.90
C ASP A 92 -2.22 -13.32 -11.61
N HIS A 93 -1.57 -13.02 -10.48
CA HIS A 93 -1.81 -13.71 -9.20
C HIS A 93 -2.49 -12.84 -8.14
N LEU A 94 -2.70 -11.55 -8.41
CA LEU A 94 -3.22 -10.55 -7.49
C LEU A 94 -2.36 -10.36 -6.24
N ILE A 95 -2.44 -9.18 -5.63
CA ILE A 95 -1.79 -8.87 -4.35
C ILE A 95 -2.73 -9.24 -3.22
N ILE A 96 -2.25 -10.05 -2.27
CA ILE A 96 -3.03 -10.46 -1.09
C ILE A 96 -2.64 -9.70 0.17
N ASP A 97 -1.38 -9.27 0.28
CA ASP A 97 -0.90 -8.43 1.38
C ASP A 97 0.29 -7.55 0.93
N CYS A 98 0.57 -6.50 1.67
CA CYS A 98 1.65 -5.57 1.37
C CYS A 98 2.18 -4.89 2.64
N GLN A 99 3.49 -4.69 2.67
CA GLN A 99 4.22 -3.96 3.72
C GLN A 99 4.95 -2.78 3.08
N ILE A 100 4.71 -1.57 3.59
CA ILE A 100 5.19 -0.30 3.01
C ILE A 100 6.16 0.36 3.99
N TRP A 101 7.24 0.93 3.47
CA TRP A 101 8.13 1.86 4.19
C TRP A 101 8.32 3.15 3.39
N GLY A 102 9.11 4.08 3.93
CA GLY A 102 9.23 5.45 3.42
C GLY A 102 9.61 5.58 1.94
N THR A 103 10.39 4.66 1.38
CA THR A 103 10.84 4.74 -0.03
C THR A 103 10.33 3.61 -0.91
N GLY A 104 9.66 2.60 -0.34
CA GLY A 104 9.31 1.41 -1.08
C GLY A 104 8.30 0.51 -0.38
N LEU A 105 8.06 -0.66 -0.97
CA LEU A 105 7.20 -1.70 -0.43
C LEU A 105 7.63 -3.10 -0.85
N VAL A 106 7.12 -4.09 -0.13
CA VAL A 106 7.08 -5.48 -0.57
C VAL A 106 5.62 -5.90 -0.66
N ALA A 107 5.24 -6.54 -1.75
CA ALA A 107 3.91 -7.10 -1.97
C ALA A 107 3.98 -8.63 -2.01
N LEU A 108 3.01 -9.27 -1.35
CA LEU A 108 2.79 -10.72 -1.37
C LEU A 108 1.67 -11.02 -2.36
N THR A 109 1.95 -11.90 -3.32
CA THR A 109 0.99 -12.31 -4.36
C THR A 109 0.16 -13.53 -3.93
N GLY A 110 -0.93 -13.82 -4.64
CA GLY A 110 -1.80 -14.97 -4.36
C GLY A 110 -1.15 -16.34 -4.54
N ASN A 111 -0.03 -16.43 -5.26
CA ASN A 111 0.82 -17.62 -5.36
C ASN A 111 2.05 -17.57 -4.43
N PHE A 112 1.99 -16.71 -3.40
CA PHE A 112 2.97 -16.60 -2.32
C PHE A 112 4.39 -16.18 -2.74
N LYS A 113 4.50 -15.50 -3.88
CA LYS A 113 5.74 -14.81 -4.28
C LYS A 113 5.78 -13.41 -3.68
N LEU A 114 7.00 -12.92 -3.50
CA LEU A 114 7.25 -11.58 -2.97
C LEU A 114 7.82 -10.70 -4.08
N ILE A 115 7.25 -9.51 -4.23
CA ILE A 115 7.71 -8.50 -5.19
C ILE A 115 8.18 -7.30 -4.38
N ALA A 116 9.46 -6.95 -4.52
CA ALA A 116 10.06 -5.78 -3.89
C ALA A 116 10.07 -4.59 -4.84
N LEU A 117 9.74 -3.43 -4.30
CA LEU A 117 9.89 -2.14 -4.95
C LEU A 117 10.62 -1.21 -3.96
N THR A 118 11.85 -0.83 -4.24
CA THR A 118 12.69 -0.11 -3.27
C THR A 118 12.71 1.41 -3.43
N ASN A 119 12.24 1.89 -4.57
CA ASN A 119 12.16 3.31 -4.90
C ASN A 119 10.84 3.60 -5.65
N PHE A 120 10.07 4.55 -5.12
CA PHE A 120 8.83 5.04 -5.70
C PHE A 120 9.03 6.03 -6.85
N GLU A 121 10.12 6.80 -6.86
CA GLU A 121 10.44 7.78 -7.91
C GLU A 121 10.95 7.10 -9.18
N GLU A 122 11.77 6.05 -9.02
CA GLU A 122 12.24 5.20 -10.11
C GLU A 122 11.73 3.76 -9.93
N PRO A 123 10.45 3.51 -10.27
CA PRO A 123 9.81 2.26 -9.93
C PRO A 123 10.39 1.11 -10.76
N ARG A 124 11.13 0.23 -10.07
CA ARG A 124 11.71 -1.00 -10.64
C ARG A 124 11.31 -2.21 -9.79
N PRO A 125 10.08 -2.72 -9.94
CA PRO A 125 9.63 -3.92 -9.23
C PRO A 125 10.51 -5.12 -9.57
N ARG A 126 10.87 -5.91 -8.56
CA ARG A 126 11.69 -7.12 -8.72
C ARG A 126 11.10 -8.26 -7.91
N LEU A 127 11.02 -9.43 -8.53
CA LEU A 127 10.70 -10.67 -7.82
C LEU A 127 11.84 -10.97 -6.84
N MET A 128 11.49 -11.27 -5.59
CA MET A 128 12.43 -11.74 -4.59
C MET A 128 12.71 -13.24 -4.78
N ALA A 129 13.70 -13.75 -4.05
CA ALA A 129 13.94 -15.17 -3.98
C ALA A 129 12.67 -15.91 -3.53
N ASP A 130 12.43 -17.07 -4.13
CA ASP A 130 11.25 -17.89 -3.83
C ASP A 130 11.28 -18.37 -2.38
N PRO A 131 10.31 -18.00 -1.53
CA PRO A 131 10.27 -18.46 -0.15
C PRO A 131 9.84 -19.93 -0.02
N GLY A 132 9.39 -20.59 -1.10
CA GLY A 132 8.98 -22.00 -1.08
C GLY A 132 7.66 -22.26 -0.34
N LEU A 133 6.81 -21.25 -0.25
CA LEU A 133 5.53 -21.30 0.46
C LEU A 133 4.48 -22.06 -0.35
N ASN A 134 3.78 -22.99 0.31
CA ASN A 134 2.65 -23.72 -0.27
C ASN A 134 1.29 -23.18 0.21
N GLU A 135 1.30 -22.37 1.27
CA GLU A 135 0.13 -21.73 1.86
C GLU A 135 0.46 -20.29 2.28
N PRO A 136 -0.54 -19.44 2.54
CA PRO A 136 -0.30 -18.08 2.99
C PRO A 136 0.44 -18.08 4.34
N PRO A 137 1.47 -17.22 4.53
CA PRO A 137 2.18 -17.18 5.80
C PRO A 137 1.27 -16.69 6.93
N HIS A 138 1.43 -17.27 8.14
CA HIS A 138 0.72 -16.82 9.33
C HIS A 138 1.04 -15.37 9.69
N SER A 139 2.29 -14.97 9.48
CA SER A 139 2.76 -13.60 9.66
C SER A 139 4.02 -13.35 8.85
N TRP A 140 4.23 -12.12 8.43
CA TRP A 140 5.48 -11.70 7.80
C TRP A 140 5.73 -10.21 8.04
N THR A 141 7.00 -9.85 8.04
CA THR A 141 7.43 -8.46 8.22
C THR A 141 8.63 -8.15 7.33
N LEU A 142 8.86 -6.88 7.08
CA LEU A 142 10.02 -6.41 6.32
C LEU A 142 11.04 -5.71 7.23
N ILE A 143 12.30 -5.77 6.84
CA ILE A 143 13.38 -4.94 7.34
C ILE A 143 13.78 -4.00 6.20
N PRO A 144 13.53 -2.69 6.32
CA PRO A 144 13.87 -1.73 5.28
C PRO A 144 15.40 -1.71 5.02
N PRO A 145 15.83 -1.44 3.76
CA PRO A 145 17.25 -1.43 3.40
C PRO A 145 18.13 -0.53 4.27
N GLN A 146 17.59 0.56 4.80
CA GLN A 146 18.31 1.49 5.69
C GLN A 146 18.73 0.88 7.04
N TYR A 147 18.17 -0.28 7.40
CA TYR A 147 18.47 -0.99 8.64
C TYR A 147 19.24 -2.30 8.41
N THR A 148 19.60 -2.62 7.16
CA THR A 148 20.35 -3.83 6.83
C THR A 148 21.80 -3.49 6.45
N LEU A 149 22.75 -4.30 6.91
CA LEU A 149 24.16 -4.14 6.52
C LEU A 149 24.38 -4.39 5.02
N SER A 150 23.52 -5.23 4.43
CA SER A 150 23.52 -5.54 3.01
C SER A 150 23.02 -4.37 2.15
N SER A 151 22.33 -3.37 2.74
CA SER A 151 21.55 -2.36 2.02
C SER A 151 20.48 -2.95 1.08
N HIS A 152 20.05 -4.19 1.34
CA HIS A 152 18.96 -4.85 0.64
C HIS A 152 17.74 -4.94 1.54
N VAL A 153 16.54 -5.01 0.95
CA VAL A 153 15.32 -5.29 1.69
C VAL A 153 15.33 -6.76 2.11
N GLU A 154 15.04 -7.02 3.38
CA GLU A 154 14.93 -8.37 3.93
C GLU A 154 13.49 -8.62 4.37
N VAL A 155 13.01 -9.84 4.18
CA VAL A 155 11.66 -10.26 4.54
C VAL A 155 11.74 -11.45 5.48
N LEU A 156 11.09 -11.33 6.63
CA LEU A 156 10.95 -12.39 7.62
C LEU A 156 9.57 -12.99 7.49
N VAL A 157 9.49 -14.31 7.38
CA VAL A 157 8.24 -15.05 7.18
C VAL A 157 8.08 -16.09 8.29
N ALA A 158 6.89 -16.17 8.86
CA ALA A 158 6.48 -17.21 9.79
C ALA A 158 5.41 -18.09 9.12
N THR A 159 5.70 -19.37 9.00
CA THR A 159 4.87 -20.42 8.38
C THR A 159 4.46 -21.42 9.43
#